data_AF-A0A6L8E2C4-F1
#
_entry.id   AF-A0A6L8E2C4-F1
#
_cell.length_a   1.000
_cell.length_b   1.000
_cell.length_c   1.000
_cell.angle_alpha   90.00
_cell.angle_beta   90.00
_cell.angle_gamma   90.00
#
_symmetry.space_group_name_H-M   'P 1'
#
loop_
_entity.id
_entity.type
_entity.pdbx_description
1 polymer ?
#
loop_
_entity_poly.entity_id
_entity_poly.type
_entity_poly.pdbx_seq_one_letter_code
_entity_poly.pdbx_strand_id
1 'polypeptide(L)'
;MRLRAGLTQAALGQRLNHTQQWVFKYEAGERRLDVVEFIKIARAIGFDPGEFINTFTNEMTAFDAVPPYDQPHSAPPPTKTRP
;
A
#
# COMPACT_ATOMS: atom_id res chain seq x y z
N MET A 1 5.10 11.63 -6.74
CA MET A 1 4.63 10.39 -7.39
C MET A 1 3.79 10.72 -8.64
N ARG A 2 2.54 11.20 -8.52
CA ARG A 2 1.65 11.51 -9.67
C ARG A 2 2.14 12.60 -10.64
N LEU A 3 2.93 13.57 -10.16
CA LEU A 3 3.46 14.66 -10.99
C LEU A 3 4.45 14.14 -12.04
N ARG A 4 5.22 13.08 -11.71
CA ARG A 4 6.13 12.43 -12.66
C ARG A 4 5.36 11.70 -13.78
N ALA A 5 4.12 11.31 -13.50
CA ALA A 5 3.17 10.77 -14.48
C ALA A 5 2.32 11.84 -15.17
N GLY A 6 2.58 13.14 -14.91
CA GLY A 6 1.84 14.25 -15.52
C GLY A 6 0.39 14.40 -15.02
N LEU A 7 0.05 13.85 -13.86
CA LEU A 7 -1.34 13.80 -13.37
C LEU A 7 -1.63 14.81 -12.26
N THR A 8 -2.78 15.48 -12.38
CA THR A 8 -3.41 16.20 -11.28
C THR A 8 -4.03 15.23 -10.26
N GLN A 9 -4.34 15.69 -9.04
CA GLN A 9 -5.05 14.86 -8.06
C GLN A 9 -6.43 14.44 -8.56
N ALA A 10 -7.14 15.34 -9.24
CA ALA A 10 -8.45 15.05 -9.81
C ALA A 10 -8.36 14.00 -10.93
N ALA A 11 -7.37 14.09 -11.82
CA ALA A 11 -7.15 13.12 -12.88
C ALA A 11 -6.78 11.73 -12.34
N LEU A 12 -5.95 11.67 -11.30
CA LEU A 12 -5.63 10.40 -10.63
C LEU A 12 -6.86 9.83 -9.91
N GLY A 13 -7.64 10.66 -9.24
CA GLY A 13 -8.91 10.26 -8.63
C GLY A 13 -9.84 9.63 -9.66
N GLN A 14 -10.05 10.29 -10.79
CA GLN A 14 -10.87 9.77 -11.89
C GLN A 14 -10.37 8.41 -12.40
N ARG A 15 -9.06 8.25 -12.63
CA ARG A 15 -8.47 6.96 -13.04
C ARG A 15 -8.70 5.84 -12.02
N LEU A 16 -8.76 6.18 -10.74
CA LEU A 16 -8.95 5.22 -9.65
C LEU A 16 -10.41 5.07 -9.22
N ASN A 17 -11.35 5.70 -9.93
CA ASN A 17 -12.76 5.79 -9.53
C ASN A 17 -12.95 6.32 -8.10
N HIS A 18 -12.17 7.35 -7.75
CA HIS A 18 -12.14 8.02 -6.46
C HIS A 18 -12.19 9.55 -6.61
N THR A 19 -12.43 10.25 -5.50
CA THR A 19 -12.48 11.72 -5.50
C THR A 19 -11.07 12.32 -5.40
N GLN A 20 -10.92 13.59 -5.81
CA GLN A 20 -9.69 14.34 -5.55
C GLN A 20 -9.35 14.38 -4.06
N GLN A 21 -10.34 14.52 -3.18
CA GLN A 21 -10.14 14.57 -1.73
C GLN A 21 -9.62 13.23 -1.19
N TRP A 22 -10.06 12.09 -1.75
CA TRP A 22 -9.49 10.79 -1.42
C TRP A 22 -7.99 10.74 -1.74
N VAL A 23 -7.60 11.29 -2.90
CA VAL A 23 -6.18 11.42 -3.30
C VAL A 23 -5.40 12.32 -2.37
N PHE A 24 -5.94 13.50 -2.05
CA PHE A 24 -5.33 14.44 -1.12
C PHE A 24 -5.06 13.81 0.25
N LYS A 25 -6.04 13.10 0.81
CA LYS A 25 -5.93 12.53 2.16
C LYS A 25 -4.78 11.53 2.30
N TYR A 26 -4.53 10.68 1.30
CA TYR A 26 -3.39 9.77 1.38
C TYR A 26 -2.07 10.47 1.02
N GLU A 27 -2.07 11.45 0.11
CA GLU A 27 -0.85 12.23 -0.20
C GLU A 27 -0.39 13.08 0.99
N ALA A 28 -1.33 13.57 1.81
CA ALA A 28 -1.08 14.33 3.04
C ALA A 28 -0.77 13.44 4.26
N GLY A 29 -0.91 12.12 4.15
CA GLY A 29 -0.72 11.20 5.27
C GLY A 29 -1.86 11.15 6.28
N GLU A 30 -2.97 11.85 6.03
CA GLU A 30 -4.17 11.82 6.89
C GLU A 30 -4.93 10.49 6.82
N ARG A 31 -4.71 9.71 5.74
CA ARG A 31 -5.30 8.39 5.55
C ARG A 31 -4.22 7.37 5.19
N ARG A 32 -4.21 6.24 5.91
CA ARG A 32 -3.40 5.08 5.54
C ARG A 32 -3.95 4.41 4.28
N LEU A 33 -3.04 4.03 3.39
CA LEU A 33 -3.35 3.16 2.24
C LEU A 33 -3.15 1.72 2.65
N ASP A 34 -4.10 0.86 2.28
CA ASP A 34 -3.84 -0.58 2.29
C ASP A 34 -3.00 -1.00 1.06
N VAL A 35 -2.52 -2.24 1.07
CA VAL A 35 -1.64 -2.77 0.02
C VAL A 35 -2.34 -2.83 -1.34
N VAL A 36 -3.64 -3.12 -1.38
CA VAL A 36 -4.41 -3.19 -2.63
C VAL A 36 -4.57 -1.80 -3.23
N GLU A 37 -4.85 -0.80 -2.41
CA GLU A 37 -4.91 0.61 -2.81
C GLU A 37 -3.56 1.09 -3.33
N PHE A 38 -2.47 0.77 -2.63
CA PHE A 38 -1.12 1.08 -3.08
C PHE A 38 -0.83 0.49 -4.48
N ILE A 39 -1.13 -0.80 -4.70
CA ILE A 39 -0.94 -1.46 -6.00
C ILE A 39 -1.75 -0.79 -7.10
N LYS A 40 -3.02 -0.42 -6.82
CA LYS A 40 -3.88 0.28 -7.78
C LYS A 40 -3.30 1.65 -8.14
N ILE A 41 -2.85 2.42 -7.16
CA ILE A 41 -2.22 3.73 -7.37
C ILE A 41 -0.94 3.59 -8.20
N ALA A 42 -0.05 2.68 -7.82
CA ALA A 42 1.21 2.40 -8.52
C ALA A 42 0.96 2.14 -10.01
N ARG A 43 0.06 1.20 -10.32
CA ARG A 43 -0.30 0.87 -11.71
C ARG A 43 -0.95 2.04 -12.45
N ALA A 44 -1.83 2.80 -11.79
CA ALA A 44 -2.53 3.93 -12.41
C ALA A 44 -1.59 5.07 -12.84
N ILE A 45 -0.41 5.14 -12.23
CA ILE A 45 0.63 6.11 -12.57
C ILE A 45 1.82 5.51 -13.35
N GLY A 46 1.72 4.24 -13.78
CA GLY A 46 2.74 3.59 -14.61
C GLY A 46 3.95 3.06 -13.84
N PHE A 47 3.76 2.68 -12.58
CA PHE A 47 4.80 2.16 -11.72
C PHE A 47 4.55 0.69 -11.36
N ASP A 48 5.59 -0.14 -11.36
CA ASP A 48 5.49 -1.52 -10.89
C ASP A 48 5.65 -1.60 -9.36
N PRO A 49 4.60 -1.96 -8.61
CA PRO A 49 4.70 -2.11 -7.16
C PRO A 49 5.65 -3.26 -6.74
N GLY A 50 5.86 -4.26 -7.59
CA GLY A 50 6.77 -5.38 -7.29
C GLY A 50 8.22 -4.94 -7.23
N GLU A 51 8.68 -4.25 -8.28
CA GLU A 51 10.01 -3.64 -8.33
C GLU A 51 10.27 -2.72 -7.13
N PHE A 52 9.29 -1.87 -6.78
CA PHE A 52 9.40 -0.99 -5.62
C PHE A 52 9.66 -1.72 -4.32
N ILE A 53 8.82 -2.72 -4.03
CA ILE A 53 8.88 -3.45 -2.76
C ILE A 53 10.21 -4.18 -2.69
N ASN A 54 10.66 -4.78 -3.79
CA ASN A 54 11.95 -5.44 -3.85
C ASN A 54 13.11 -4.46 -3.56
N THR A 55 13.16 -3.31 -4.23
CA THR A 55 14.18 -2.29 -3.97
C THR A 55 14.10 -1.77 -2.54
N PHE A 56 12.91 -1.44 -2.06
CA PHE A 56 12.69 -0.88 -0.73
C PHE A 56 13.07 -1.87 0.38
N THR A 57 12.71 -3.15 0.25
CA THR A 57 13.11 -4.19 1.20
C THR A 57 14.62 -4.42 1.21
N ASN A 58 15.28 -4.38 0.04
CA ASN A 58 16.74 -4.50 -0.05
C ASN A 58 17.49 -3.29 0.53
N GLU A 59 16.90 -2.09 0.51
CA GLU A 59 17.44 -0.90 1.16
C GLU A 59 17.14 -0.87 2.67
N MET A 60 16.06 -1.53 3.09
CA MET A 60 15.73 -1.77 4.50
C MET A 60 16.55 -2.93 5.10
N THR A 61 17.88 -2.88 5.03
CA THR A 61 18.78 -3.81 5.74
C THR A 61 18.81 -3.53 7.25
N ALA A 62 17.66 -3.60 7.92
CA ALA A 62 17.53 -3.50 9.37
C ALA A 62 16.35 -4.33 9.94
N PHE A 63 15.70 -5.18 9.13
CA PHE A 63 14.64 -6.08 9.60
C PHE A 63 15.02 -7.58 9.54
N ASP A 64 16.20 -7.94 9.03
CA ASP A 64 16.68 -9.34 8.93
C ASP A 64 16.99 -10.01 10.28
N ALA A 65 16.72 -9.33 11.40
CA ALA A 65 16.66 -9.94 12.72
C ALA A 65 15.23 -10.39 13.08
N VAL A 66 14.38 -10.74 12.10
CA VAL A 66 13.15 -11.50 12.38
C VAL A 66 13.60 -12.91 12.77
N PRO A 67 13.46 -13.33 14.05
CA PRO A 67 13.77 -14.71 14.43
C PRO A 67 12.90 -15.68 13.62
N PRO A 68 13.39 -16.89 13.30
CA PRO A 68 12.63 -17.89 12.58
C PRO A 68 11.26 -18.05 13.22
N TYR A 69 10.21 -18.10 12.40
CA TYR A 69 8.86 -18.40 12.83
C TYR A 69 8.76 -19.91 13.19
N ASP A 70 9.55 -20.34 14.17
CA ASP A 70 9.61 -21.72 14.70
C ASP A 70 8.75 -21.88 15.96
N GLN A 71 7.76 -21.01 16.17
CA GLN A 71 6.72 -21.26 17.18
C GLN A 71 5.49 -21.87 16.52
N PRO A 72 5.05 -23.07 16.91
CA PRO A 72 3.77 -23.59 16.46
C PRO A 72 2.68 -22.61 16.94
N HIS A 73 1.95 -22.01 15.99
CA HIS A 73 0.83 -21.14 16.29
C HIS A 73 -0.14 -21.82 17.26
N SER A 74 -0.17 -21.34 18.51
CA SER A 74 -1.24 -21.66 19.45
C SER A 74 -2.54 -21.05 18.95
N ALA A 75 -3.31 -21.87 18.23
CA ALA A 75 -4.70 -21.73 17.80
C ALA A 75 -5.07 -20.51 16.90
N PRO A 76 -5.95 -20.71 15.89
CA PRO A 76 -6.50 -19.60 15.12
C PRO A 76 -7.35 -18.68 16.02
N PRO A 77 -7.40 -17.37 15.75
CA PRO A 77 -8.23 -16.44 16.52
C PRO A 77 -9.71 -16.85 16.40
N PRO A 78 -10.51 -16.75 17.48
CA PRO A 78 -11.91 -17.16 17.43
C PRO A 78 -12.64 -16.33 16.38
N THR A 79 -13.32 -17.03 15.46
CA THR A 79 -14.32 -16.41 14.58
C THR A 79 -15.36 -15.73 15.45
N LYS A 80 -15.40 -14.39 15.42
CA LYS A 80 -16.57 -13.67 15.91
C LYS A 80 -17.75 -14.03 14.99
N THR A 81 -18.53 -15.03 15.39
CA THR A 81 -19.87 -15.21 14.85
C THR A 81 -20.66 -13.96 15.23
N ARG A 82 -21.02 -13.15 14.23
CA ARG A 82 -21.86 -11.98 14.43
C ARG A 82 -23.28 -12.48 14.79
N PRO A 83 -23.91 -12.00 15.86
CA PRO A 83 -25.34 -12.22 16.09
C PRO A 83 -26.20 -11.46 15.07
#